data_AF-A0A1G1TKA6-F1
#
_entry.id   AF-A0A1G1TKA6-F1
#
_cell.length_a   1.000
_cell.length_b   1.000
_cell.length_c   1.000
_cell.angle_alpha   90.00
_cell.angle_beta   90.00
_cell.angle_gamma   90.00
#
_symmetry.space_group_name_H-M   'P 1'
#
loop_
_entity.id
_entity.type
_entity.pdbx_description
1 polymer ?
#
loop_
_entity_poly.entity_id
_entity_poly.type
_entity_poly.pdbx_seq_one_letter_code
_entity_poly.pdbx_strand_id
1 'polypeptide(L)'
;MVALEAQRFGGQLYNETRVAAGYGYRLGQISVGGRLEMLQVSIEGLGSRRVALASLGGQVEVLPGRLTLGVYGYNLGQARLASYQDERVPTVLRAGLAYRPTAQVLLALETEKDVERPPTSRPGWSTGRWGPWPPAWAWPR
;
A
#
# COMPACT_ATOMS: atom_id res chain seq x y z
N MET A 1 20.77 -0.87 1.63
CA MET A 1 20.17 -1.02 2.97
C MET A 1 19.30 -2.26 2.97
N VAL A 2 19.42 -3.09 4.01
CA VAL A 2 18.60 -4.28 4.23
C VAL A 2 17.70 -3.99 5.43
N ALA A 3 16.47 -4.46 5.39
CA ALA A 3 15.51 -4.39 6.48
C ALA A 3 14.91 -5.77 6.74
N LEU A 4 14.74 -6.13 8.01
CA LEU A 4 14.03 -7.32 8.43
C LEU A 4 13.00 -6.90 9.47
N GLU A 5 11.80 -7.46 9.38
CA GLU A 5 10.69 -7.18 10.28
C GLU A 5 10.01 -8.49 10.65
N ALA A 6 9.74 -8.67 11.94
CA ALA A 6 8.92 -9.76 12.43
C ALA A 6 7.97 -9.19 13.48
N GLN A 7 6.68 -9.38 13.27
CA GLN A 7 5.64 -8.91 14.17
C GLN A 7 4.66 -10.06 14.43
N ARG A 8 4.25 -10.21 15.69
CA ARG A 8 3.18 -11.13 16.06
C ARG A 8 2.13 -10.37 16.85
N PHE A 9 0.87 -10.55 16.47
CA PHE A 9 -0.27 -9.89 17.08
C PHE A 9 -1.37 -10.92 17.38
N GLY A 10 -1.94 -10.89 18.59
CA GLY A 10 -3.07 -11.76 18.97
C GLY A 10 -2.82 -12.68 20.16
N GLY A 11 -3.85 -13.48 20.48
CA GLY A 11 -3.93 -14.41 21.62
C GLY A 11 -4.37 -15.82 21.20
N GLN A 12 -5.00 -16.59 22.10
CA GLN A 12 -5.35 -18.00 21.83
C GLN A 12 -6.40 -18.17 20.70
N LEU A 13 -7.43 -17.30 20.65
CA LEU A 13 -8.49 -17.39 19.63
C LEU A 13 -8.09 -16.86 18.24
N TYR A 14 -7.16 -15.88 18.18
CA TYR A 14 -6.73 -15.21 16.96
C TYR A 14 -5.25 -14.89 17.07
N ASN A 15 -4.44 -15.42 16.14
CA ASN A 15 -3.01 -15.18 16.09
C ASN A 15 -2.57 -14.81 14.69
N GLU A 16 -1.91 -13.67 14.56
CA GLU A 16 -1.41 -13.12 13.33
C GLU A 16 0.10 -12.96 13.42
N THR A 17 0.83 -13.56 12.49
CA THR A 17 2.29 -13.48 12.41
C THR A 17 2.67 -12.88 11.06
N ARG A 18 3.42 -11.80 11.08
CA ARG A 18 3.97 -11.12 9.91
C ARG A 18 5.48 -11.20 9.95
N VAL A 19 6.08 -11.61 8.84
CA VAL A 19 7.52 -11.62 8.65
C VAL A 19 7.82 -10.96 7.32
N ALA A 20 8.71 -9.98 7.31
CA ALA A 20 9.09 -9.29 6.09
C ALA A 20 10.59 -9.06 5.99
N ALA A 21 11.06 -9.04 4.74
CA ALA A 21 12.42 -8.74 4.37
C ALA A 21 12.40 -7.68 3.26
N GLY A 22 13.19 -6.63 3.42
CA GLY A 22 13.30 -5.53 2.48
C GLY A 22 14.74 -5.27 2.07
N TYR A 23 14.91 -4.82 0.83
CA TYR A 23 16.17 -4.34 0.31
C TYR A 23 15.96 -3.03 -0.44
N GLY A 24 16.78 -2.02 -0.13
CA GLY A 24 16.74 -0.72 -0.78
C GLY A 24 18.13 -0.28 -1.19
N TYR A 25 18.24 0.34 -2.35
CA TYR A 25 19.47 0.90 -2.89
C TYR A 25 19.26 2.34 -3.34
N ARG A 26 20.22 3.21 -3.04
CA ARG A 26 20.21 4.62 -3.46
C ARG A 26 21.39 4.87 -4.36
N LEU A 27 21.10 5.41 -5.55
CA LEU A 27 22.06 5.84 -6.55
C LEU A 27 21.86 7.33 -6.84
N GLY A 28 22.64 8.17 -6.16
CA GLY A 28 22.52 9.63 -6.28
C GLY A 28 21.12 10.10 -5.87
N GLN A 29 20.41 10.72 -6.83
CA GLN A 29 19.05 11.23 -6.64
C GLN A 29 17.97 10.14 -6.71
N ILE A 30 18.31 8.93 -7.16
CA ILE A 30 17.35 7.84 -7.34
C ILE A 30 17.48 6.88 -6.16
N SER A 31 16.36 6.47 -5.58
CA SER A 31 16.28 5.39 -4.60
C SER A 31 15.30 4.35 -5.11
N VAL A 32 15.66 3.08 -5.03
CA VAL A 32 14.81 1.94 -5.40
C VAL A 32 14.81 0.95 -4.26
N GLY A 33 13.73 0.20 -4.10
CA GLY A 33 13.64 -0.82 -3.08
C GLY A 33 12.54 -1.83 -3.35
N GLY A 34 12.70 -2.98 -2.73
CA GLY A 34 11.73 -4.06 -2.74
C GLY A 34 11.54 -4.63 -1.34
N ARG A 35 10.36 -5.19 -1.11
CA ARG A 35 10.01 -5.86 0.14
C ARG A 35 9.19 -7.10 -0.15
N LEU A 36 9.52 -8.18 0.53
CA LEU A 36 8.76 -9.42 0.59
C LEU A 36 8.19 -9.56 1.99
N GLU A 37 6.93 -9.96 2.09
CA GLU A 37 6.22 -10.12 3.36
C GLU A 37 5.40 -11.40 3.33
N MET A 38 5.42 -12.14 4.43
CA MET A 38 4.59 -13.31 4.68
C MET A 38 3.71 -13.04 5.88
N LEU A 39 2.40 -13.08 5.65
CA LEU A 39 1.35 -12.95 6.64
C LEU A 39 0.74 -14.32 6.90
N GLN A 40 0.78 -14.78 8.15
CA GLN A 40 0.10 -15.98 8.60
C GLN A 40 -0.97 -15.59 9.61
N VAL A 41 -2.23 -15.85 9.29
CA VAL A 41 -3.37 -15.67 10.18
C VAL A 41 -3.85 -17.05 10.61
N SER A 42 -3.98 -17.27 11.92
CA SER A 42 -4.50 -18.49 12.51
C SER A 42 -5.71 -18.14 13.37
N ILE A 43 -6.83 -18.79 13.08
CA ILE A 43 -8.08 -18.60 13.82
C ILE A 43 -8.52 -19.97 14.35
N GLU A 44 -8.82 -20.02 15.65
CA GLU A 44 -9.27 -21.25 16.29
C GLU A 44 -10.60 -21.71 15.67
N GLY A 45 -10.66 -22.98 15.23
CA GLY A 45 -11.85 -23.56 14.58
C GLY A 45 -12.01 -23.29 13.08
N LEU A 46 -11.29 -22.32 12.49
CA LEU A 46 -11.35 -21.99 11.06
C LEU A 46 -10.04 -22.29 10.30
N GLY A 47 -8.98 -22.68 11.01
CA GLY A 47 -7.70 -23.09 10.43
C GLY A 47 -6.71 -21.94 10.28
N SER A 48 -5.63 -22.19 9.54
CA SER A 48 -4.55 -21.23 9.29
C SER A 48 -4.45 -20.88 7.81
N ARG A 49 -4.30 -19.58 7.51
CA ARG A 49 -4.11 -19.06 6.15
C ARG A 49 -2.79 -18.31 6.08
N ARG A 50 -2.04 -18.56 5.00
CA ARG A 50 -0.78 -17.87 4.71
C ARG A 50 -0.96 -17.07 3.41
N VAL A 51 -0.46 -15.85 3.41
CA VAL A 51 -0.45 -14.96 2.26
C VAL A 51 0.96 -14.40 2.12
N ALA A 52 1.52 -14.51 0.91
CA ALA A 52 2.78 -13.87 0.57
C ALA A 52 2.49 -12.61 -0.24
N LEU A 53 3.16 -11.53 0.11
CA LEU A 53 3.04 -10.22 -0.52
C LEU A 53 4.43 -9.78 -0.97
N ALA A 54 4.47 -9.14 -2.13
CA ALA A 54 5.68 -8.54 -2.68
C ALA A 54 5.39 -7.11 -3.09
N SER A 55 6.27 -6.19 -2.73
CA SER A 55 6.20 -4.80 -3.16
C SER A 55 7.54 -4.30 -3.68
N LEU A 56 7.46 -3.36 -4.61
CA LEU A 56 8.60 -2.67 -5.19
C LEU A 56 8.26 -1.18 -5.24
N GLY A 57 9.25 -0.34 -5.02
CA GLY A 57 9.10 1.10 -5.12
C GLY A 57 10.38 1.77 -5.54
N GLY A 58 10.23 2.99 -6.02
CA GLY A 58 11.35 3.86 -6.31
C GLY A 58 10.95 5.31 -6.16
N GLN A 59 11.92 6.16 -5.92
CA GLN A 59 11.76 7.60 -5.88
C GLN A 59 12.97 8.28 -6.49
N VAL A 60 12.75 9.47 -7.03
CA VAL A 60 13.78 10.33 -7.61
C VAL A 60 13.63 11.74 -7.03
N GLU A 61 14.74 12.29 -6.54
CA GLU A 61 14.84 13.69 -6.17
C GLU A 61 15.06 14.54 -7.44
N VAL A 62 13.98 15.09 -7.97
CA VAL A 62 14.02 15.98 -9.14
C VAL A 62 14.75 17.28 -8.81
N LEU A 63 14.46 17.86 -7.65
CA LEU A 63 15.26 18.94 -7.06
C LEU A 63 15.77 18.46 -5.69
N PRO A 64 17.10 18.31 -5.51
CA PRO A 64 17.68 17.84 -4.26
C PRO A 64 17.16 18.60 -3.04
N GLY A 65 16.63 17.86 -2.06
CA GLY A 65 16.08 18.42 -0.82
C GLY A 65 14.79 19.25 -0.96
N ARG A 66 14.24 19.43 -2.17
CA ARG A 66 13.02 20.21 -2.42
C ARG A 66 11.93 19.45 -3.14
N LEU A 67 12.20 18.69 -4.20
CA LEU A 67 11.16 18.00 -4.98
C LEU A 67 11.53 16.54 -5.18
N THR A 68 10.65 15.64 -4.76
CA THR A 68 10.78 14.20 -4.92
C THR A 68 9.57 13.65 -5.64
N LEU A 69 9.78 12.77 -6.61
CA LEU A 69 8.74 11.96 -7.24
C LEU A 69 8.94 10.52 -6.83
N GLY A 70 7.87 9.83 -6.46
CA GLY A 70 7.90 8.45 -6.02
C GLY A 70 6.87 7.61 -6.77
N VAL A 71 7.18 6.35 -6.97
CA VAL A 71 6.24 5.32 -7.40
C VAL A 71 6.39 4.11 -6.49
N TYR A 72 5.27 3.52 -6.11
CA TYR A 72 5.24 2.34 -5.29
C TYR A 72 4.16 1.40 -5.79
N GLY A 73 4.53 0.16 -6.06
CA GLY A 73 3.63 -0.92 -6.41
C GLY A 73 3.69 -1.99 -5.34
N TYR A 74 2.52 -2.39 -4.85
CA TYR A 74 2.42 -3.59 -4.02
C TYR A 74 1.56 -4.63 -4.69
N ASN A 75 1.78 -5.90 -4.32
CA ASN A 75 1.09 -7.07 -4.85
C ASN A 75 1.47 -7.49 -6.27
N LEU A 76 2.76 -7.39 -6.60
CA LEU A 76 3.30 -7.76 -7.92
C LEU A 76 3.35 -9.28 -8.16
N GLY A 77 3.03 -10.09 -7.15
CA GLY A 77 3.18 -11.54 -7.18
C GLY A 77 2.00 -12.31 -7.75
N GLN A 78 0.86 -11.68 -8.08
CA GLN A 78 -0.40 -12.40 -8.36
C GLN A 78 -0.54 -13.63 -7.43
N ALA A 79 -0.37 -13.44 -6.11
CA ALA A 79 -0.40 -14.56 -5.18
C ALA A 79 -1.83 -15.14 -5.19
N ARG A 80 -2.05 -16.13 -6.06
CA ARG A 80 -3.32 -16.83 -6.26
C ARG A 80 -3.72 -17.42 -4.92
N LEU A 81 -4.72 -16.80 -4.31
CA LEU A 81 -5.34 -17.34 -3.12
C LEU A 81 -6.37 -18.38 -3.58
N ALA A 82 -5.87 -19.57 -3.90
CA ALA A 82 -6.60 -20.74 -4.40
C ALA A 82 -7.03 -20.71 -5.88
N SER A 83 -6.95 -21.90 -6.47
CA SER A 83 -7.28 -22.26 -7.85
C SER A 83 -8.78 -22.37 -8.11
N TYR A 84 -9.56 -21.41 -7.61
CA TYR A 84 -10.98 -21.30 -7.91
C TYR A 84 -11.34 -19.81 -7.96
N GLN A 85 -11.85 -19.37 -9.12
CA GLN A 85 -12.56 -18.10 -9.32
C GLN A 85 -11.76 -16.82 -9.59
N ASP A 86 -10.79 -16.81 -10.52
CA ASP A 86 -10.43 -15.65 -11.37
C ASP A 86 -10.41 -14.21 -10.76
N GLU A 87 -10.22 -14.08 -9.45
CA GLU A 87 -10.29 -12.82 -8.71
C GLU A 87 -8.84 -12.34 -8.53
N ARG A 88 -8.42 -11.43 -9.41
CA ARG A 88 -7.07 -10.86 -9.39
C ARG A 88 -6.96 -10.01 -8.13
N VAL A 89 -5.83 -10.09 -7.43
CA VAL A 89 -5.58 -9.15 -6.32
C VAL A 89 -5.14 -7.83 -6.95
N PRO A 90 -5.83 -6.71 -6.69
CA PRO A 90 -5.57 -5.46 -7.38
C PRO A 90 -4.12 -5.03 -7.19
N THR A 91 -3.42 -4.89 -8.31
CA THR A 91 -2.08 -4.27 -8.33
C THR A 91 -2.28 -2.79 -8.09
N VAL A 92 -2.02 -2.35 -6.87
CA VAL A 92 -2.17 -0.94 -6.53
C VAL A 92 -0.86 -0.23 -6.85
N LEU A 93 -0.97 0.70 -7.79
CA LEU A 93 0.10 1.59 -8.21
C LEU A 93 -0.15 2.95 -7.56
N ARG A 94 0.76 3.34 -6.67
CA ARG A 94 0.78 4.65 -6.04
C ARG A 94 1.87 5.47 -6.70
N ALA A 95 1.52 6.68 -7.11
CA ALA A 95 2.46 7.70 -7.55
C ALA A 95 2.37 8.87 -6.57
N GLY A 96 3.52 9.39 -6.16
CA GLY A 96 3.63 10.47 -5.18
C GLY A 96 4.53 11.59 -5.67
N LEU A 97 4.20 12.80 -5.29
CA LEU A 97 5.02 14.00 -5.43
C LEU A 97 5.14 14.64 -4.07
N ALA A 98 6.37 14.94 -3.66
CA ALA A 98 6.67 15.62 -2.40
C ALA A 98 7.49 16.87 -2.69
N TYR A 99 6.97 18.04 -2.31
CA TYR A 99 7.61 19.34 -2.44
C TYR A 99 7.84 19.99 -1.08
N ARG A 100 9.07 20.42 -0.81
CA ARG A 100 9.54 21.00 0.45
C ARG A 100 10.03 22.43 0.18
N PRO A 101 9.14 23.43 0.20
CA PRO A 101 9.52 24.83 -0.07
C PRO A 101 10.45 25.40 1.01
N THR A 102 10.31 24.96 2.26
CA THR A 102 11.19 25.30 3.39
C THR A 102 11.52 24.05 4.19
N ALA A 103 12.54 24.09 5.04
CA ALA A 103 12.89 22.94 5.88
C ALA A 103 11.77 22.50 6.86
N GLN A 104 10.79 23.38 7.11
CA GLN A 104 9.71 23.17 8.07
C GLN A 104 8.38 22.74 7.41
N VAL A 105 8.25 22.84 6.07
CA VAL A 105 6.99 22.60 5.36
C VAL A 105 7.17 21.53 4.30
N LEU A 106 6.32 20.50 4.33
CA LEU A 106 6.23 19.46 3.32
C LEU A 106 4.84 19.44 2.71
N LEU A 107 4.76 19.67 1.40
CA LEU A 107 3.56 19.47 0.59
C LEU A 107 3.69 18.13 -0.13
N ALA A 108 2.71 17.24 0.03
CA ALA A 108 2.71 15.95 -0.63
C ALA A 108 1.39 15.75 -1.39
N LEU A 109 1.49 15.25 -2.61
CA LEU A 109 0.38 14.82 -3.45
C LEU A 109 0.58 13.34 -3.75
N GLU A 110 -0.43 12.52 -3.51
CA GLU A 110 -0.41 11.11 -3.84
C GLU A 110 -1.61 10.78 -4.72
N THR A 111 -1.38 9.97 -5.74
CA THR A 111 -2.43 9.42 -6.60
C THR A 111 -2.32 7.91 -6.56
N GLU A 112 -3.42 7.28 -6.17
CA GLU A 112 -3.58 5.83 -6.19
C GLU A 112 -4.42 5.44 -7.40
N LYS A 113 -3.92 4.49 -8.21
CA LYS A 113 -4.71 3.89 -9.28
C LYS A 113 -4.95 2.43 -8.95
N ASP A 114 -6.18 2.13 -8.55
CA ASP A 114 -6.71 0.77 -8.55
C ASP A 114 -6.94 0.33 -10.01
N VAL A 115 -6.31 -0.78 -10.41
CA VAL A 115 -6.39 -1.32 -11.77
C VAL A 115 -7.76 -1.94 -12.09
N GLU A 116 -8.66 -2.07 -11.10
CA GLU A 116 -9.96 -2.76 -11.24
C GLU A 116 -11.20 -1.87 -11.32
N ARG A 117 -11.08 -0.53 -11.34
CA ARG A 117 -12.24 0.35 -11.60
C ARG A 117 -12.12 1.08 -12.93
N PRO A 118 -13.10 0.96 -13.84
CA PRO A 118 -13.18 1.86 -14.98
C PRO A 118 -13.28 3.30 -14.46
N PRO A 119 -12.63 4.27 -15.14
CA PRO A 119 -12.61 5.66 -14.69
C PRO A 119 -14.04 6.19 -14.70
N THR A 120 -14.67 6.27 -13.53
CA THR A 120 -15.97 6.92 -13.41
C THR A 120 -15.71 8.36 -13.03
N SER A 121 -15.60 9.23 -14.04
CA SER A 121 -15.75 10.66 -13.84
C SER A 121 -17.21 10.92 -13.44
N ARG A 122 -17.46 11.17 -12.15
CA ARG A 122 -18.74 11.73 -11.70
C ARG A 122 -18.55 13.22 -11.46
N PRO A 123 -18.95 14.12 -12.37
CA PRO A 123 -19.13 15.52 -12.04
C PRO A 123 -20.42 15.62 -11.21
N GLY A 124 -20.29 15.60 -9.89
CA GLY A 124 -21.40 15.81 -8.97
C GLY A 124 -21.23 17.14 -8.25
N TRP A 125 -22.10 18.11 -8.52
CA TRP A 125 -22.29 19.25 -7.63
C TRP A 125 -23.47 18.92 -6.72
N SER A 126 -23.26 18.94 -5.40
CA SER A 126 -24.32 18.79 -4.41
C SER A 126 -24.48 20.09 -3.63
N THR A 127 -25.58 20.80 -3.86
CA THR A 127 -26.08 21.81 -2.93
C THR A 127 -26.89 21.09 -1.86
N GLY A 128 -26.28 20.85 -0.70
CA GLY A 128 -26.95 20.16 0.40
C GLY A 128 -26.06 20.15 1.64
N ARG A 129 -26.51 20.92 2.65
CA ARG A 129 -25.96 21.07 4.01
C ARG A 129 -25.12 19.86 4.46
N TRP A 130 -23.80 20.06 4.58
CA TRP A 130 -22.83 19.06 5.04
C TRP A 130 -23.16 18.60 6.46
N GLY A 131 -23.62 17.37 6.60
CA GLY A 131 -23.51 16.60 7.86
C GLY A 131 -22.14 15.94 7.95
N PRO A 132 -21.65 15.61 9.17
CA PRO A 132 -20.36 14.97 9.34
C PRO A 132 -20.28 13.64 8.58
N TRP A 133 -19.10 13.39 8.00
CA TRP A 133 -18.80 12.21 7.20
C TRP A 133 -19.12 10.91 7.95
N PRO A 134 -19.78 9.94 7.28
CA PRO A 134 -19.98 8.64 7.90
C PRO A 134 -18.62 7.94 8.09
N PRO A 135 -18.41 7.29 9.24
CA PRO A 135 -17.17 6.56 9.54
C PRO A 135 -16.95 5.39 8.57
N ALA A 136 -15.69 5.02 8.41
CA ALA A 136 -15.20 4.05 7.40
C ALA A 136 -15.87 2.67 7.43
N TRP A 137 -16.61 2.31 8.50
CA TRP A 137 -17.35 1.05 8.61
C TRP A 137 -18.71 1.05 7.90
N ALA A 138 -19.20 2.20 7.44
CA ALA A 138 -20.56 2.34 6.88
C ALA A 138 -20.66 2.08 5.36
N TRP A 139 -19.56 1.72 4.69
CA TRP A 139 -19.59 1.40 3.25
C TRP A 139 -19.89 -0.09 3.04
N PRO A 140 -20.92 -0.44 2.25
CA PRO A 140 -21.17 -1.83 1.89
C PRO A 140 -20.00 -2.38 1.07
N ARG A 141 -19.63 -3.63 1.38
CA ARG A 141 -18.50 -4.36 0.78
C ARG A 141 -18.63 -4.49 -0.73
#